data_AF-S5UPH9-F1
#
_entry.id   AF-S5UPH9-F1
#
_cell.length_a   1.000
_cell.length_b   1.000
_cell.length_c   1.000
_cell.angle_alpha   90.00
_cell.angle_beta   90.00
_cell.angle_gamma   90.00
#
_symmetry.space_group_name_H-M   'P 1'
#
loop_
_entity.id
_entity.type
_entity.pdbx_description
1 polymer ?
#
loop_
_entity_poly.entity_id
_entity_poly.type
_entity_poly.pdbx_seq_one_letter_code
_entity_poly.pdbx_strand_id
1 'polypeptide(L)'
;MASIAPTPPGPAPAEAVPLRERARGALLGLAVGDALGAPAENLKPSEIRARWGRITGYVSERPCGTDDTEYAIFSGLLLARHGSALTPAHVEGAWHQWIADRAEGPFRGAGFSERGTLENLRRGLAAPISAQHRHAWSDGLAMRAAPFGVFAAGRPGEAARLVAIDGAVSHEGEGIYGGQAVAAGVAAAMAGASPAVVIASALAVVPDDSWTARSLRRAVTVAHRGERAVRSAVVIGGYPWTDLAPEAVALAFGAYAAADGDFREAVLTAVNMGRDADTTAAVAGALAGATRGAAAIPPQWAAAIGPARGRCLPSMAGHHVLDIAELLVPEEGGKWGSAVTTPELLPEAVRHLLTTGRPAVPATTARPAVPTTTARPPAPAAPLPAAAPLPAAEPAEPPLPLPLPLVQATGNPAPPTPAATPAESPPHHAPAEAADQRQPLTTTHPLAPPVPAVAQPPAPLVSAQAAEARPALPATSSPAPAPATEPAEPPTPLLAAARPTGQPAPPAPRRPSRSPHAPPRRHCPSHRATTTAHHPRAPGPTGPRHDRRAG
;
A
#
# COMPACT_ATOMS: atom_id res chain seq x y z
N MET A 1 13.65 -48.85 50.66
CA MET A 1 13.72 -47.38 50.60
C MET A 1 13.61 -46.99 49.13
N ALA A 2 12.71 -46.08 48.74
CA ALA A 2 12.65 -45.58 47.37
C ALA A 2 13.58 -44.37 47.24
N SER A 3 14.36 -44.30 46.16
CA SER A 3 15.28 -43.18 45.93
C SER A 3 14.53 -41.99 45.34
N ILE A 4 14.56 -40.85 46.02
CA ILE A 4 14.03 -39.59 45.51
C ILE A 4 15.18 -38.89 44.76
N ALA A 5 15.27 -39.14 43.46
CA ALA A 5 16.10 -38.33 42.58
C ALA A 5 15.48 -36.93 42.46
N PRO A 6 16.24 -35.84 42.64
CA PRO A 6 15.70 -34.49 42.49
C PRO A 6 15.36 -34.21 41.02
N THR A 7 14.14 -33.75 40.76
CA THR A 7 13.75 -33.24 39.44
C THR A 7 14.69 -32.09 39.06
N PRO A 8 15.27 -32.06 37.85
CA PRO A 8 16.06 -30.92 37.42
C PRO A 8 15.19 -29.66 37.40
N PRO A 9 15.74 -28.47 37.73
CA PRO A 9 14.99 -27.23 37.61
C PRO A 9 14.55 -27.05 36.16
N GLY A 10 13.29 -26.63 35.98
CA GLY A 10 12.80 -26.25 34.65
C GLY A 10 13.64 -25.10 34.06
N PRO A 11 13.65 -24.94 32.72
CA PRO A 11 14.35 -23.82 32.10
C PRO A 11 13.87 -22.50 32.72
N ALA A 12 14.81 -21.60 33.01
CA ALA A 12 14.48 -20.28 33.52
C ALA A 12 13.49 -19.58 32.56
N PRO A 13 12.51 -18.82 33.09
CA PRO A 13 11.58 -18.08 32.23
C PRO A 13 12.38 -17.19 31.28
N ALA A 14 12.13 -17.33 29.98
CA ALA A 14 12.85 -16.57 28.96
C ALA A 14 12.72 -15.07 29.25
N GLU A 15 13.85 -14.37 29.32
CA GLU A 15 13.91 -12.98 29.74
C GLU A 15 13.01 -12.11 28.85
N ALA A 16 12.11 -11.36 29.47
CA ALA A 16 11.03 -10.69 28.75
C ALA A 16 11.60 -9.56 27.86
N VAL A 17 11.56 -9.77 26.54
CA VAL A 17 12.11 -8.84 25.54
C VAL A 17 11.69 -7.39 25.85
N PRO A 18 12.64 -6.49 26.16
CA PRO A 18 12.34 -5.12 26.59
C PRO A 18 11.52 -4.34 25.58
N LEU A 19 10.67 -3.43 26.07
CA LEU A 19 9.77 -2.62 25.24
C LEU A 19 10.52 -1.84 24.13
N ARG A 20 11.71 -1.32 24.44
CA ARG A 20 12.61 -0.66 23.47
C ARG A 20 13.06 -1.60 22.36
N GLU A 21 13.44 -2.83 22.69
CA GLU A 21 13.87 -3.84 21.70
C GLU A 21 12.71 -4.33 20.84
N ARG A 22 11.47 -4.32 21.37
CA ARG A 22 10.25 -4.51 20.58
C ARG A 22 9.97 -3.33 19.64
N ALA A 23 10.14 -2.08 20.10
CA ALA A 23 9.97 -0.88 19.26
C ALA A 23 10.97 -0.87 18.09
N ARG A 24 12.24 -1.12 18.39
CA ARG A 24 13.32 -1.30 17.41
C ARG A 24 13.00 -2.43 16.45
N GLY A 25 12.59 -3.58 16.98
CA GLY A 25 12.17 -4.74 16.19
C GLY A 25 11.03 -4.42 15.24
N ALA A 26 10.01 -3.68 15.68
CA ALA A 26 8.87 -3.29 14.86
C ALA A 26 9.29 -2.39 13.68
N LEU A 27 9.99 -1.29 13.93
CA LEU A 27 10.29 -0.31 12.87
C LEU A 27 11.47 -0.72 11.97
N LEU A 28 12.46 -1.43 12.51
CA LEU A 28 13.51 -2.06 11.68
C LEU A 28 12.96 -3.27 10.93
N GLY A 29 12.05 -4.03 11.53
CA GLY A 29 11.37 -5.16 10.89
C GLY A 29 10.52 -4.74 9.70
N LEU A 30 9.84 -3.59 9.81
CA LEU A 30 9.14 -2.92 8.71
C LEU A 30 10.11 -2.64 7.55
N ALA A 31 11.19 -1.88 7.80
CA ALA A 31 12.14 -1.49 6.76
C ALA A 31 12.91 -2.68 6.14
N VAL A 32 13.14 -3.76 6.90
CA VAL A 32 13.71 -5.01 6.39
C VAL A 32 12.69 -5.76 5.50
N GLY A 33 11.42 -5.78 5.88
CA GLY A 33 10.34 -6.40 5.10
C GLY A 33 10.14 -5.72 3.76
N ASP A 34 9.90 -4.40 3.79
CA ASP A 34 9.91 -3.46 2.66
C ASP A 34 11.12 -3.74 1.72
N ALA A 35 12.34 -3.61 2.22
CA ALA A 35 13.55 -3.75 1.41
C ALA A 35 13.81 -5.16 0.84
N LEU A 36 13.18 -6.20 1.41
CA LEU A 36 13.16 -7.57 0.87
C LEU A 36 12.05 -7.77 -0.16
N GLY A 37 10.92 -7.08 0.01
CA GLY A 37 9.71 -7.19 -0.78
C GLY A 37 9.72 -6.38 -2.07
N ALA A 38 10.25 -5.16 -2.05
CA ALA A 38 10.24 -4.23 -3.20
C ALA A 38 10.78 -4.81 -4.53
N PRO A 39 11.77 -5.72 -4.57
CA PRO A 39 12.15 -6.37 -5.83
C PRO A 39 11.07 -7.31 -6.41
N ALA A 40 10.20 -7.85 -5.55
CA ALA A 40 9.12 -8.79 -5.86
C ALA A 40 7.73 -8.13 -5.98
N GLU A 41 7.65 -6.82 -5.74
CA GLU A 41 6.49 -5.96 -5.95
C GLU A 41 5.85 -6.22 -7.34
N ASN A 42 4.52 -6.28 -7.38
CA ASN A 42 3.70 -6.55 -8.56
C ASN A 42 3.96 -7.90 -9.29
N LEU A 43 4.86 -8.76 -8.81
CA LEU A 43 5.12 -10.07 -9.40
C LEU A 43 4.17 -11.17 -8.90
N LYS A 44 4.00 -12.23 -9.71
CA LYS A 44 3.38 -13.50 -9.30
C LYS A 44 4.44 -14.43 -8.69
N PRO A 45 4.08 -15.35 -7.79
CA PRO A 45 5.02 -16.37 -7.27
C PRO A 45 5.74 -17.21 -8.35
N SER A 46 5.15 -17.36 -9.53
CA SER A 46 5.82 -17.99 -10.69
C SER A 46 6.95 -17.16 -11.28
N GLU A 47 6.79 -15.83 -11.31
CA GLU A 47 7.76 -14.88 -11.85
C GLU A 47 8.91 -14.67 -10.85
N ILE A 48 8.59 -14.60 -9.55
CA ILE A 48 9.56 -14.65 -8.44
C ILE A 48 10.41 -15.93 -8.54
N ARG A 49 9.77 -17.11 -8.65
CA ARG A 49 10.48 -18.39 -8.78
C ARG A 49 11.33 -18.51 -10.05
N ALA A 50 10.87 -17.96 -11.17
CA ALA A 50 11.64 -17.96 -12.42
C ALA A 50 12.90 -17.08 -12.34
N ARG A 51 12.89 -16.02 -11.50
CA ARG A 51 13.99 -15.04 -11.40
C ARG A 51 14.97 -15.33 -10.25
N TRP A 52 14.51 -15.89 -9.13
CA TRP A 52 15.32 -16.12 -7.93
C TRP A 52 15.08 -17.44 -7.18
N GLY A 53 14.14 -18.29 -7.63
CA GLY A 53 13.64 -19.40 -6.80
C GLY A 53 12.79 -18.88 -5.63
N ARG A 54 13.00 -19.40 -4.42
CA ARG A 54 12.43 -18.79 -3.20
C ARG A 54 13.35 -17.67 -2.75
N ILE A 55 12.84 -16.44 -2.62
CA ILE A 55 13.58 -15.35 -1.99
C ILE A 55 13.85 -15.73 -0.53
N THR A 56 15.11 -15.66 -0.12
CA THR A 56 15.61 -16.12 1.21
C THR A 56 16.52 -15.11 1.90
N GLY A 57 16.58 -13.89 1.35
CA GLY A 57 17.42 -12.74 1.71
C GLY A 57 17.37 -11.70 0.58
N TYR A 58 18.10 -10.58 0.68
CA TYR A 58 18.05 -9.52 -0.33
C TYR A 58 18.48 -10.01 -1.72
N VAL A 59 17.67 -9.69 -2.73
CA VAL A 59 17.97 -9.92 -4.15
C VAL A 59 18.30 -8.63 -4.92
N SER A 60 18.36 -7.50 -4.21
CA SER A 60 18.85 -6.21 -4.69
C SER A 60 20.28 -6.00 -4.21
N GLU A 61 21.15 -5.43 -5.07
CA GLU A 61 22.52 -5.04 -4.69
C GLU A 61 22.57 -3.88 -3.69
N ARG A 62 21.49 -3.09 -3.58
CA ARG A 62 21.43 -1.86 -2.78
C ARG A 62 20.09 -1.71 -2.07
N PRO A 63 19.71 -2.66 -1.19
CA PRO A 63 18.45 -2.63 -0.45
C PRO A 63 18.26 -1.28 0.27
N CYS A 64 17.00 -0.89 0.40
CA CYS A 64 16.50 0.22 1.20
C CYS A 64 14.99 0.11 1.25
N GLY A 65 14.39 0.91 2.14
CA GLY A 65 12.96 1.11 2.08
C GLY A 65 12.46 1.84 0.83
N THR A 66 11.19 1.63 0.52
CA THR A 66 10.31 2.33 -0.43
C THR A 66 9.66 3.54 0.25
N ASP A 67 8.49 3.97 -0.23
CA ASP A 67 7.60 4.84 0.51
C ASP A 67 7.01 4.25 1.79
N ASP A 68 6.92 2.93 1.97
CA ASP A 68 6.51 2.29 3.24
C ASP A 68 7.33 2.84 4.42
N THR A 69 8.66 2.71 4.32
CA THR A 69 9.62 3.20 5.33
C THR A 69 9.56 4.71 5.46
N GLU A 70 9.46 5.46 4.35
CA GLU A 70 9.44 6.93 4.39
C GLU A 70 8.15 7.45 5.04
N TYR A 71 6.99 6.84 4.79
CA TYR A 71 5.74 7.18 5.46
C TYR A 71 5.67 6.68 6.91
N ALA A 72 6.25 5.52 7.24
CA ALA A 72 6.38 5.09 8.64
C ALA A 72 7.22 6.08 9.46
N ILE A 73 8.27 6.67 8.87
CA ILE A 73 9.04 7.76 9.50
C ILE A 73 8.17 9.03 9.63
N PHE A 74 7.44 9.43 8.59
CA PHE A 74 6.51 10.58 8.62
C PHE A 74 5.48 10.47 9.77
N SER A 75 4.77 9.34 9.85
CA SER A 75 3.75 9.12 10.89
C SER A 75 4.37 8.97 12.29
N GLY A 76 5.59 8.41 12.39
CA GLY A 76 6.35 8.37 13.64
C GLY A 76 6.78 9.74 14.14
N LEU A 77 7.20 10.66 13.26
CA LEU A 77 7.52 12.05 13.61
C LEU A 77 6.28 12.84 14.03
N LEU A 78 5.12 12.59 13.41
CA LEU A 78 3.83 13.14 13.84
C LEU A 78 3.46 12.71 15.27
N LEU A 79 3.58 11.41 15.57
CA LEU A 79 3.34 10.88 16.92
C LEU A 79 4.36 11.40 17.93
N ALA A 80 5.63 11.51 17.57
CA ALA A 80 6.66 12.07 18.43
C ALA A 80 6.52 13.59 18.66
N ARG A 81 5.73 14.31 17.83
CA ARG A 81 5.38 15.73 18.03
C ARG A 81 4.10 15.92 18.85
N HIS A 82 3.07 15.10 18.63
CA HIS A 82 1.71 15.34 19.14
C HIS A 82 1.18 14.28 20.12
N GLY A 83 1.80 13.10 20.18
CA GLY A 83 1.39 11.97 21.01
C GLY A 83 -0.09 11.62 20.85
N SER A 84 -0.75 11.33 21.98
CA SER A 84 -2.20 11.05 22.04
C SER A 84 -3.08 12.24 21.60
N ALA A 85 -2.53 13.46 21.53
CA ALA A 85 -3.20 14.68 21.10
C ALA A 85 -3.03 14.97 19.59
N LEU A 86 -2.70 13.95 18.79
CA LEU A 86 -2.80 14.01 17.33
C LEU A 86 -4.24 14.37 16.91
N THR A 87 -4.39 15.24 15.90
CA THR A 87 -5.67 15.67 15.32
C THR A 87 -5.56 15.66 13.80
N PRO A 88 -6.67 15.64 13.04
CA PRO A 88 -6.61 15.72 11.58
C PRO A 88 -5.87 16.98 11.10
N ALA A 89 -6.05 18.12 11.78
CA ALA A 89 -5.32 19.36 11.47
C ALA A 89 -3.80 19.27 11.72
N HIS A 90 -3.36 18.50 12.72
CA HIS A 90 -1.92 18.22 12.92
C HIS A 90 -1.35 17.40 11.75
N VAL A 91 -2.09 16.39 11.28
CA VAL A 91 -1.70 15.53 10.16
C VAL A 91 -1.70 16.34 8.85
N GLU A 92 -2.78 17.05 8.55
CA GLU A 92 -2.94 17.92 7.38
C GLU A 92 -1.84 18.98 7.31
N GLY A 93 -1.54 19.64 8.43
CA GLY A 93 -0.43 20.59 8.54
C GLY A 93 0.94 19.97 8.26
N ALA A 94 1.17 18.71 8.64
CA ALA A 94 2.39 17.98 8.30
C ALA A 94 2.43 17.53 6.83
N TRP A 95 1.29 17.11 6.26
CA TRP A 95 1.18 16.87 4.81
C TRP A 95 1.55 18.13 4.02
N HIS A 96 1.03 19.30 4.39
CA HIS A 96 1.45 20.58 3.81
C HIS A 96 2.95 20.88 4.02
N GLN A 97 3.41 20.91 5.28
CA GLN A 97 4.79 21.29 5.65
C GLN A 97 5.87 20.36 5.05
N TRP A 98 5.58 19.06 4.93
CA TRP A 98 6.57 18.04 4.58
C TRP A 98 6.36 17.39 3.21
N ILE A 99 5.20 17.56 2.56
CA ILE A 99 4.85 16.90 1.29
C ILE A 99 4.30 17.89 0.24
N ALA A 100 3.15 18.53 0.51
CA ALA A 100 2.35 19.18 -0.53
C ALA A 100 2.95 20.50 -1.04
N ASP A 101 3.48 21.33 -0.12
CA ASP A 101 3.93 22.70 -0.39
C ASP A 101 5.43 22.77 -0.72
N ARG A 102 6.08 21.60 -0.89
CA ARG A 102 7.52 21.52 -1.16
C ARG A 102 7.83 21.95 -2.60
N ALA A 103 8.67 22.98 -2.73
CA ALA A 103 9.18 23.46 -4.01
C ALA A 103 10.14 22.44 -4.65
N GLU A 104 9.58 21.67 -5.59
CA GLU A 104 10.21 20.64 -6.42
C GLU A 104 10.70 19.37 -5.71
N GLY A 105 10.61 18.26 -6.46
CA GLY A 105 10.81 16.89 -5.98
C GLY A 105 9.72 15.98 -6.53
N PRO A 106 10.04 15.02 -7.44
CA PRO A 106 9.03 14.14 -8.00
C PRO A 106 8.66 13.06 -6.98
N PHE A 107 7.38 13.00 -6.63
CA PHE A 107 6.75 12.03 -5.72
C PHE A 107 6.76 10.63 -6.36
N ARG A 108 7.89 9.91 -6.26
CA ARG A 108 8.16 8.62 -6.92
C ARG A 108 8.20 7.47 -5.90
N GLY A 109 7.67 6.31 -6.27
CA GLY A 109 7.15 5.34 -5.31
C GLY A 109 5.64 5.60 -5.25
N ALA A 110 5.20 6.24 -4.18
CA ALA A 110 3.92 6.93 -3.98
C ALA A 110 2.69 6.21 -4.58
N GLY A 111 1.93 5.54 -3.72
CA GLY A 111 0.60 4.99 -4.04
C GLY A 111 -0.36 5.97 -4.75
N PHE A 112 -1.43 5.43 -5.32
CA PHE A 112 -2.43 6.24 -6.02
C PHE A 112 -3.28 7.07 -5.05
N SER A 113 -3.43 6.63 -3.81
CA SER A 113 -4.14 7.34 -2.73
C SER A 113 -3.34 8.52 -2.19
N GLU A 114 -2.04 8.35 -1.93
CA GLU A 114 -1.13 9.45 -1.60
C GLU A 114 -1.19 10.55 -2.68
N ARG A 115 -1.23 10.16 -3.96
CA ARG A 115 -1.36 11.09 -5.10
C ARG A 115 -2.73 11.76 -5.17
N GLY A 116 -3.82 11.04 -4.90
CA GLY A 116 -5.17 11.61 -4.81
C GLY A 116 -5.32 12.62 -3.67
N THR A 117 -4.76 12.27 -2.52
CA THR A 117 -4.68 13.14 -1.32
C THR A 117 -3.92 14.42 -1.62
N LEU A 118 -2.73 14.29 -2.20
CA LEU A 118 -1.85 15.41 -2.56
C LEU A 118 -2.53 16.39 -3.55
N GLU A 119 -3.28 15.87 -4.52
CA GLU A 119 -4.05 16.68 -5.46
C GLU A 119 -5.24 17.39 -4.78
N ASN A 120 -5.94 16.72 -3.86
CA ASN A 120 -7.05 17.32 -3.11
C ASN A 120 -6.56 18.43 -2.16
N LEU A 121 -5.48 18.20 -1.40
CA LEU A 121 -4.87 19.20 -0.51
C LEU A 121 -4.41 20.44 -1.28
N ARG A 122 -3.81 20.27 -2.47
CA ARG A 122 -3.39 21.38 -3.35
C ARG A 122 -4.54 22.18 -3.94
N ARG A 123 -5.78 21.67 -3.86
CA ARG A 123 -7.02 22.40 -4.20
C ARG A 123 -7.67 23.10 -2.99
N GLY A 124 -7.04 23.02 -1.81
CA GLY A 124 -7.58 23.56 -0.57
C GLY A 124 -8.69 22.70 0.07
N LEU A 125 -8.76 21.40 -0.28
CA LEU A 125 -9.69 20.46 0.35
C LEU A 125 -9.06 19.88 1.62
N ALA A 126 -9.63 20.24 2.78
CA ALA A 126 -9.23 19.74 4.09
C ALA A 126 -9.82 18.36 4.42
N ALA A 127 -9.32 17.71 5.47
CA ALA A 127 -9.84 16.44 5.96
C ALA A 127 -11.28 16.58 6.51
N PRO A 128 -12.19 15.59 6.28
CA PRO A 128 -11.96 14.31 5.60
C PRO A 128 -12.15 14.36 4.07
N ILE A 129 -12.44 15.52 3.48
CA ILE A 129 -12.69 15.65 2.02
C ILE A 129 -11.39 15.40 1.23
N SER A 130 -10.23 15.74 1.80
CA SER A 130 -8.90 15.40 1.25
C SER A 130 -8.75 13.91 0.92
N ALA A 131 -9.34 13.02 1.73
CA ALA A 131 -9.31 11.57 1.55
C ALA A 131 -10.27 11.05 0.47
N GLN A 132 -11.22 11.85 -0.03
CA GLN A 132 -12.24 11.39 -0.96
C GLN A 132 -11.69 11.32 -2.40
N HIS A 133 -11.07 10.19 -2.73
CA HIS A 133 -10.53 9.90 -4.07
C HIS A 133 -10.58 8.41 -4.39
N ARG A 134 -10.39 8.07 -5.67
CA ARG A 134 -10.70 6.73 -6.23
C ARG A 134 -9.90 5.55 -5.65
N HIS A 135 -8.86 5.82 -4.85
CA HIS A 135 -7.94 4.82 -4.30
C HIS A 135 -7.89 4.85 -2.76
N ALA A 136 -8.76 5.60 -2.09
CA ALA A 136 -8.78 5.77 -0.63
C ALA A 136 -8.95 4.48 0.19
N TRP A 137 -9.30 3.38 -0.46
CA TRP A 137 -9.37 2.01 0.08
C TRP A 137 -8.01 1.28 0.16
N SER A 138 -6.91 1.91 -0.25
CA SER A 138 -5.60 1.26 -0.37
C SER A 138 -4.90 0.97 0.96
N ASP A 139 -3.85 0.15 0.90
CA ASP A 139 -2.94 -0.16 2.01
C ASP A 139 -1.89 0.93 2.32
N GLY A 140 -1.87 2.06 1.61
CA GLY A 140 -0.97 3.19 1.89
C GLY A 140 -1.01 3.73 3.34
N LEU A 141 -2.11 3.52 4.08
CA LEU A 141 -2.19 3.74 5.52
C LEU A 141 -1.67 2.55 6.35
N ALA A 142 -1.89 1.32 5.88
CA ALA A 142 -1.47 0.10 6.55
C ALA A 142 0.06 -0.09 6.55
N MET A 143 0.76 0.23 5.45
CA MET A 143 2.22 0.21 5.38
C MET A 143 2.86 1.08 6.48
N ARG A 144 2.25 2.24 6.77
CA ARG A 144 2.74 3.22 7.77
C ARG A 144 2.10 3.11 9.15
N ALA A 145 1.35 2.04 9.44
CA ALA A 145 0.58 1.91 10.67
C ALA A 145 1.40 1.45 11.90
N ALA A 146 2.59 0.87 11.72
CA ALA A 146 3.38 0.32 12.83
C ALA A 146 3.80 1.34 13.93
N PRO A 147 4.21 2.59 13.61
CA PRO A 147 4.51 3.63 14.62
C PRO A 147 3.37 3.88 15.61
N PHE A 148 2.11 3.84 15.14
CA PHE A 148 0.94 4.00 16.00
C PHE A 148 0.83 2.87 17.02
N GLY A 149 1.14 1.63 16.61
CA GLY A 149 1.20 0.47 17.50
C GLY A 149 2.38 0.53 18.48
N VAL A 150 3.52 1.07 18.07
CA VAL A 150 4.70 1.28 18.94
C VAL A 150 4.38 2.32 20.03
N PHE A 151 3.82 3.48 19.66
CA PHE A 151 3.41 4.52 20.61
C PHE A 151 2.27 4.07 21.53
N ALA A 152 1.30 3.33 20.99
CA ALA A 152 0.17 2.78 21.72
C ALA A 152 0.40 1.34 22.21
N ALA A 153 1.64 0.99 22.58
CA ALA A 153 1.98 -0.32 23.16
C ALA A 153 1.02 -0.69 24.31
N GLY A 154 0.46 -1.91 24.24
CA GLY A 154 -0.54 -2.42 25.19
C GLY A 154 -1.92 -1.77 25.09
N ARG A 155 -2.16 -0.85 24.13
CA ARG A 155 -3.40 -0.08 23.98
C ARG A 155 -3.97 -0.17 22.54
N PRO A 156 -4.40 -1.35 22.04
CA PRO A 156 -4.80 -1.53 20.64
C PRO A 156 -5.89 -0.57 20.14
N GLY A 157 -6.88 -0.23 20.98
CA GLY A 157 -7.92 0.74 20.64
C GLY A 157 -7.42 2.18 20.47
N GLU A 158 -6.36 2.57 21.19
CA GLU A 158 -5.72 3.88 21.00
C GLU A 158 -4.88 3.89 19.73
N ALA A 159 -4.19 2.78 19.41
CA ALA A 159 -3.48 2.61 18.15
C ALA A 159 -4.42 2.79 16.96
N ALA A 160 -5.59 2.13 17.02
CA ALA A 160 -6.66 2.23 16.03
C ALA A 160 -7.32 3.62 15.97
N ARG A 161 -7.39 4.37 17.08
CA ARG A 161 -7.86 5.76 17.08
C ARG A 161 -6.86 6.69 16.40
N LEU A 162 -5.58 6.60 16.76
CA LEU A 162 -4.55 7.51 16.25
C LEU A 162 -4.24 7.27 14.76
N VAL A 163 -4.19 6.01 14.31
CA VAL A 163 -4.00 5.72 12.87
C VAL A 163 -5.22 6.12 12.02
N ALA A 164 -6.44 6.08 12.58
CA ALA A 164 -7.63 6.60 11.88
C ALA A 164 -7.62 8.13 11.75
N ILE A 165 -6.94 8.84 12.67
CA ILE A 165 -6.74 10.29 12.58
C ILE A 165 -5.73 10.67 11.47
N ASP A 166 -4.68 9.86 11.25
CA ASP A 166 -3.80 9.97 10.07
C ASP A 166 -4.54 9.58 8.77
N GLY A 167 -5.26 8.46 8.84
CA GLY A 167 -6.09 7.92 7.76
C GLY A 167 -7.10 8.94 7.25
N ALA A 168 -7.80 9.66 8.12
CA ALA A 168 -8.82 10.65 7.74
C ALA A 168 -8.34 11.78 6.81
N VAL A 169 -7.02 12.00 6.68
CA VAL A 169 -6.47 12.96 5.70
C VAL A 169 -6.35 12.35 4.30
N SER A 170 -6.22 11.02 4.16
CA SER A 170 -5.75 10.37 2.92
C SER A 170 -6.48 9.11 2.46
N HIS A 171 -7.24 8.45 3.34
CA HIS A 171 -7.85 7.14 3.16
C HIS A 171 -9.28 7.11 3.76
N GLU A 172 -10.12 6.21 3.27
CA GLU A 172 -11.49 6.01 3.77
C GLU A 172 -11.88 4.52 3.77
N GLY A 173 -12.87 4.17 4.58
CA GLY A 173 -13.40 2.81 4.68
C GLY A 173 -12.31 1.76 4.92
N GLU A 174 -12.17 0.82 3.97
CA GLU A 174 -11.19 -0.29 4.06
C GLU A 174 -9.73 0.17 4.22
N GLY A 175 -9.35 1.34 3.70
CA GLY A 175 -8.01 1.89 3.89
C GLY A 175 -7.75 2.26 5.36
N ILE A 176 -8.75 2.85 6.02
CA ILE A 176 -8.72 3.11 7.47
C ILE A 176 -8.73 1.78 8.24
N TYR A 177 -9.61 0.83 7.89
CA TYR A 177 -9.70 -0.46 8.59
C TYR A 177 -8.39 -1.26 8.49
N GLY A 178 -7.71 -1.23 7.35
CA GLY A 178 -6.38 -1.83 7.18
C GLY A 178 -5.33 -1.22 8.13
N GLY A 179 -5.25 0.11 8.18
CA GLY A 179 -4.38 0.82 9.12
C GLY A 179 -4.69 0.49 10.58
N GLN A 180 -5.97 0.45 10.94
CA GLN A 180 -6.44 0.11 12.29
C GLN A 180 -6.02 -1.31 12.70
N ALA A 181 -6.24 -2.31 11.83
CA ALA A 181 -5.86 -3.69 12.09
C ALA A 181 -4.34 -3.83 12.34
N VAL A 182 -3.50 -3.20 11.51
CA VAL A 182 -2.03 -3.24 11.68
C VAL A 182 -1.59 -2.54 12.96
N ALA A 183 -2.08 -1.32 13.22
CA ALA A 183 -1.71 -0.55 14.41
C ALA A 183 -2.10 -1.29 15.71
N ALA A 184 -3.31 -1.87 15.75
CA ALA A 184 -3.80 -2.64 16.89
C ALA A 184 -3.05 -3.97 17.09
N GLY A 185 -2.68 -4.66 16.01
CA GLY A 185 -1.84 -5.85 16.06
C GLY A 185 -0.44 -5.55 16.61
N VAL A 186 0.22 -4.50 16.10
CA VAL A 186 1.54 -4.08 16.60
C VAL A 186 1.45 -3.63 18.06
N ALA A 187 0.42 -2.88 18.47
CA ALA A 187 0.20 -2.51 19.87
C ALA A 187 0.09 -3.70 20.83
N ALA A 188 -0.56 -4.79 20.41
CA ALA A 188 -0.63 -6.02 21.19
C ALA A 188 0.74 -6.75 21.23
N ALA A 189 1.42 -6.87 20.09
CA ALA A 189 2.74 -7.51 19.99
C ALA A 189 3.80 -6.79 20.85
N MET A 190 3.75 -5.46 20.90
CA MET A 190 4.57 -4.60 21.76
C MET A 190 4.39 -4.90 23.27
N ALA A 191 3.23 -5.42 23.69
CA ALA A 191 2.98 -5.85 25.07
C ALA A 191 3.35 -7.33 25.33
N GLY A 192 3.99 -8.01 24.37
CA GLY A 192 4.35 -9.42 24.49
C GLY A 192 3.18 -10.39 24.31
N ALA A 193 2.09 -9.96 23.68
CA ALA A 193 0.96 -10.82 23.35
C ALA A 193 1.37 -11.97 22.41
N SER A 194 0.69 -13.12 22.52
CA SER A 194 0.90 -14.24 21.60
C SER A 194 0.32 -13.93 20.19
N PRO A 195 0.79 -14.60 19.12
CA PRO A 195 0.30 -14.34 17.76
C PRO A 195 -1.23 -14.41 17.61
N ALA A 196 -1.89 -15.33 18.33
CA ALA A 196 -3.36 -15.41 18.37
C ALA A 196 -4.02 -14.16 18.97
N VAL A 197 -3.45 -13.58 20.03
CA VAL A 197 -3.96 -12.35 20.67
C VAL A 197 -3.63 -11.11 19.85
N VAL A 198 -2.50 -11.09 19.14
CA VAL A 198 -2.15 -10.06 18.14
C VAL A 198 -3.19 -10.02 17.01
N ILE A 199 -3.52 -11.19 16.43
CA ILE A 199 -4.56 -11.34 15.41
C ILE A 199 -5.95 -10.93 15.96
N ALA A 200 -6.30 -11.36 17.17
CA ALA A 200 -7.58 -11.00 17.79
C ALA A 200 -7.69 -9.49 18.03
N SER A 201 -6.59 -8.83 18.46
CA SER A 201 -6.55 -7.38 18.68
C SER A 201 -6.72 -6.59 17.38
N ALA A 202 -6.14 -7.06 16.28
CA ALA A 202 -6.33 -6.50 14.95
C ALA A 202 -7.78 -6.62 14.45
N LEU A 203 -8.44 -7.75 14.71
CA LEU A 203 -9.85 -7.97 14.36
C LEU A 203 -10.83 -7.21 15.26
N ALA A 204 -10.49 -6.96 16.52
CA ALA A 204 -11.38 -6.31 17.50
C ALA A 204 -11.58 -4.79 17.28
N VAL A 205 -10.82 -4.17 16.36
CA VAL A 205 -10.89 -2.73 16.07
C VAL A 205 -11.47 -2.39 14.68
N VAL A 206 -11.85 -3.39 13.89
CA VAL A 206 -12.42 -3.23 12.54
C VAL A 206 -13.86 -3.75 12.48
N PRO A 207 -14.75 -3.21 11.62
CA PRO A 207 -16.11 -3.72 11.48
C PRO A 207 -16.13 -5.18 11.03
N ASP A 208 -16.97 -6.01 11.65
CA ASP A 208 -17.03 -7.45 11.39
C ASP A 208 -17.41 -7.82 9.94
N ASP A 209 -18.18 -6.94 9.30
CA ASP A 209 -18.65 -7.01 7.92
C ASP A 209 -17.81 -6.15 6.95
N SER A 210 -16.66 -5.64 7.37
CA SER A 210 -15.64 -5.11 6.46
C SER A 210 -15.04 -6.22 5.57
N TRP A 211 -14.52 -5.83 4.41
CA TRP A 211 -13.72 -6.73 3.58
C TRP A 211 -12.41 -7.09 4.31
N THR A 212 -11.77 -6.12 4.97
CA THR A 212 -10.57 -6.34 5.79
C THR A 212 -10.75 -7.44 6.82
N ALA A 213 -11.79 -7.39 7.66
CA ALA A 213 -12.05 -8.42 8.67
C ALA A 213 -12.32 -9.80 8.06
N ARG A 214 -13.09 -9.87 6.96
CA ARG A 214 -13.36 -11.13 6.22
C ARG A 214 -12.08 -11.73 5.63
N SER A 215 -11.25 -10.92 4.98
CA SER A 215 -10.01 -11.38 4.36
C SER A 215 -8.98 -11.85 5.39
N LEU A 216 -8.77 -11.08 6.47
CA LEU A 216 -7.84 -11.41 7.55
C LEU A 216 -8.24 -12.74 8.21
N ARG A 217 -9.54 -12.93 8.50
CA ARG A 217 -10.09 -14.22 9.00
C ARG A 217 -9.83 -15.37 8.04
N ARG A 218 -10.03 -15.19 6.73
CA ARG A 218 -9.76 -16.23 5.71
C ARG A 218 -8.29 -16.62 5.68
N ALA A 219 -7.38 -15.63 5.65
CA ALA A 219 -5.94 -15.83 5.61
C ALA A 219 -5.44 -16.62 6.82
N VAL A 220 -5.78 -16.18 8.03
CA VAL A 220 -5.37 -16.85 9.29
C VAL A 220 -5.94 -18.27 9.37
N THR A 221 -7.20 -18.48 8.97
CA THR A 221 -7.84 -19.80 8.97
C THR A 221 -7.07 -20.83 8.13
N VAL A 222 -6.44 -20.41 7.02
CA VAL A 222 -5.66 -21.30 6.14
C VAL A 222 -4.15 -21.21 6.33
N ALA A 223 -3.65 -20.38 7.26
CA ALA A 223 -2.22 -20.13 7.47
C ALA A 223 -1.40 -21.40 7.72
N HIS A 224 -1.96 -22.35 8.47
CA HIS A 224 -1.38 -23.68 8.72
C HIS A 224 -1.17 -24.55 7.45
N ARG A 225 -1.70 -24.12 6.29
CA ARG A 225 -1.53 -24.77 4.98
C ARG A 225 -0.49 -24.06 4.09
N GLY A 226 0.18 -23.05 4.66
CA GLY A 226 1.29 -22.33 4.05
C GLY A 226 0.90 -21.28 3.00
N GLU A 227 1.94 -20.56 2.57
CA GLU A 227 1.95 -19.47 1.58
C GLU A 227 0.90 -19.57 0.46
N ARG A 228 0.87 -20.69 -0.27
CA ARG A 228 -0.05 -20.87 -1.41
C ARG A 228 -1.51 -20.84 -0.98
N ALA A 229 -1.85 -21.40 0.18
CA ALA A 229 -3.22 -21.44 0.69
C ALA A 229 -3.67 -20.06 1.16
N VAL A 230 -2.82 -19.34 1.92
CA VAL A 230 -3.04 -17.94 2.33
C VAL A 230 -3.33 -17.09 1.10
N ARG A 231 -2.43 -17.12 0.11
CA ARG A 231 -2.59 -16.37 -1.14
C ARG A 231 -3.87 -16.73 -1.88
N SER A 232 -4.22 -18.02 -1.99
CA SER A 232 -5.44 -18.47 -2.70
C SER A 232 -6.74 -18.18 -1.95
N ALA A 233 -6.72 -17.89 -0.64
CA ALA A 233 -7.91 -17.54 0.13
C ALA A 233 -8.27 -16.04 0.11
N VAL A 234 -7.32 -15.20 -0.32
CA VAL A 234 -7.43 -13.73 -0.29
C VAL A 234 -7.37 -13.11 -1.70
N VAL A 235 -6.36 -13.47 -2.50
CA VAL A 235 -6.01 -12.72 -3.72
C VAL A 235 -7.09 -12.83 -4.80
N ILE A 236 -7.64 -11.69 -5.21
CA ILE A 236 -8.59 -11.64 -6.34
C ILE A 236 -7.81 -11.68 -7.65
N GLY A 237 -7.59 -12.88 -8.18
CA GLY A 237 -6.73 -13.15 -9.35
C GLY A 237 -7.13 -12.51 -10.69
N GLY A 238 -8.20 -11.71 -10.73
CA GLY A 238 -8.60 -10.88 -11.87
C GLY A 238 -8.67 -9.38 -11.58
N TYR A 239 -8.34 -8.94 -10.36
CA TYR A 239 -8.28 -7.52 -10.01
C TYR A 239 -6.87 -6.97 -10.32
N PRO A 240 -6.75 -5.86 -11.08
CA PRO A 240 -5.45 -5.42 -11.60
C PRO A 240 -4.52 -4.89 -10.52
N TRP A 241 -5.07 -4.20 -9.52
CA TRP A 241 -4.28 -3.56 -8.47
C TRP A 241 -3.89 -4.54 -7.35
N THR A 242 -2.76 -4.27 -6.71
CA THR A 242 -2.17 -5.03 -5.60
C THR A 242 -2.37 -4.35 -4.25
N ASP A 243 -2.39 -3.02 -4.26
CA ASP A 243 -2.52 -2.03 -3.18
C ASP A 243 -3.84 -2.07 -2.37
N LEU A 244 -4.52 -3.21 -2.32
CA LEU A 244 -5.78 -3.39 -1.60
C LEU A 244 -5.52 -3.60 -0.11
N ALA A 245 -5.92 -2.68 0.77
CA ALA A 245 -5.86 -2.88 2.23
C ALA A 245 -6.47 -4.22 2.70
N PRO A 246 -7.65 -4.66 2.20
CA PRO A 246 -8.20 -5.97 2.56
C PRO A 246 -7.37 -7.16 2.07
N GLU A 247 -6.55 -6.99 1.04
CA GLU A 247 -5.67 -8.04 0.53
C GLU A 247 -4.33 -8.02 1.26
N ALA A 248 -3.59 -6.90 1.24
CA ALA A 248 -2.25 -6.82 1.80
C ALA A 248 -2.21 -7.07 3.31
N VAL A 249 -3.15 -6.49 4.08
CA VAL A 249 -3.23 -6.75 5.53
C VAL A 249 -3.53 -8.23 5.79
N ALA A 250 -4.41 -8.85 5.01
CA ALA A 250 -4.72 -10.26 5.16
C ALA A 250 -3.56 -11.18 4.77
N LEU A 251 -2.81 -10.86 3.70
CA LEU A 251 -1.59 -11.57 3.32
C LEU A 251 -0.52 -11.46 4.43
N ALA A 252 -0.29 -10.25 4.96
CA ALA A 252 0.69 -10.01 6.02
C ALA A 252 0.36 -10.73 7.32
N PHE A 253 -0.89 -10.62 7.82
CA PHE A 253 -1.34 -11.36 9.00
C PHE A 253 -1.40 -12.88 8.75
N GLY A 254 -1.69 -13.32 7.52
CA GLY A 254 -1.63 -14.73 7.13
C GLY A 254 -0.20 -15.30 7.13
N ALA A 255 0.79 -14.51 6.69
CA ALA A 255 2.20 -14.87 6.75
C ALA A 255 2.73 -14.90 8.20
N TYR A 256 2.39 -13.88 9.00
CA TYR A 256 2.68 -13.83 10.44
C TYR A 256 2.08 -15.03 11.21
N ALA A 257 0.83 -15.40 10.91
CA ALA A 257 0.18 -16.56 11.49
C ALA A 257 0.79 -17.90 11.03
N ALA A 258 1.21 -18.00 9.76
CA ALA A 258 1.85 -19.21 9.22
C ALA A 258 3.24 -19.48 9.82
N ALA A 259 3.90 -18.43 10.31
CA ALA A 259 5.21 -18.47 10.94
C ALA A 259 5.20 -18.52 12.48
N ASP A 260 4.02 -18.56 13.12
CA ASP A 260 3.85 -18.39 14.59
C ASP A 260 4.62 -17.16 15.13
N GLY A 261 4.58 -16.06 14.38
CA GLY A 261 5.31 -14.83 14.70
C GLY A 261 6.84 -14.97 14.71
N ASP A 262 7.43 -15.99 14.10
CA ASP A 262 8.86 -15.96 13.75
C ASP A 262 9.14 -14.85 12.73
N PHE A 263 10.22 -14.09 12.94
CA PHE A 263 10.53 -12.94 12.10
C PHE A 263 10.95 -13.34 10.69
N ARG A 264 11.81 -14.37 10.56
CA ARG A 264 12.37 -14.75 9.27
C ARG A 264 11.30 -15.37 8.38
N GLU A 265 10.55 -16.33 8.90
CA GLU A 265 9.56 -17.04 8.10
C GLU A 265 8.30 -16.21 7.83
N ALA A 266 7.92 -15.27 8.70
CA ALA A 266 6.83 -14.32 8.41
C ALA A 266 7.19 -13.43 7.22
N VAL A 267 8.35 -12.77 7.26
CA VAL A 267 8.81 -11.87 6.20
C VAL A 267 9.02 -12.63 4.89
N LEU A 268 9.73 -13.77 4.91
CA LEU A 268 9.96 -14.54 3.68
C LEU A 268 8.67 -15.16 3.12
N THR A 269 7.68 -15.49 3.93
CA THR A 269 6.37 -15.96 3.45
C THR A 269 5.58 -14.84 2.80
N ALA A 270 5.61 -13.62 3.34
CA ALA A 270 4.99 -12.46 2.70
C ALA A 270 5.60 -12.16 1.33
N VAL A 271 6.92 -11.94 1.26
CA VAL A 271 7.64 -11.60 0.03
C VAL A 271 7.39 -12.61 -1.10
N ASN A 272 7.37 -13.92 -0.81
CA ASN A 272 7.21 -14.95 -1.83
C ASN A 272 5.75 -15.12 -2.33
N MET A 273 4.74 -14.53 -1.67
CA MET A 273 3.37 -14.45 -2.22
C MET A 273 3.27 -13.47 -3.40
N GLY A 274 4.22 -12.53 -3.54
CA GLY A 274 4.14 -11.45 -4.53
C GLY A 274 2.92 -10.56 -4.29
N ARG A 275 2.39 -9.95 -5.35
CA ARG A 275 1.44 -8.80 -5.26
C ARG A 275 2.17 -7.62 -4.60
N ASP A 276 1.61 -7.02 -3.55
CA ASP A 276 2.23 -5.93 -2.79
C ASP A 276 3.29 -6.51 -1.82
N ALA A 277 4.42 -6.93 -2.40
CA ALA A 277 5.39 -7.79 -1.72
C ALA A 277 6.24 -7.05 -0.68
N ASP A 278 6.48 -5.76 -0.88
CA ASP A 278 6.95 -4.77 0.08
C ASP A 278 5.92 -4.56 1.18
N THR A 279 4.74 -4.00 0.88
CA THR A 279 3.71 -3.70 1.89
C THR A 279 3.36 -4.89 2.78
N THR A 280 3.17 -6.07 2.18
CA THR A 280 2.85 -7.29 2.94
C THR A 280 4.00 -7.75 3.83
N ALA A 281 5.25 -7.59 3.38
CA ALA A 281 6.44 -7.96 4.14
C ALA A 281 6.80 -6.92 5.21
N ALA A 282 6.57 -5.64 4.94
CA ALA A 282 6.75 -4.54 5.88
C ALA A 282 5.79 -4.70 7.07
N VAL A 283 4.50 -4.96 6.81
CA VAL A 283 3.51 -5.24 7.86
C VAL A 283 3.82 -6.54 8.62
N ALA A 284 4.17 -7.63 7.92
CA ALA A 284 4.53 -8.89 8.57
C ALA A 284 5.81 -8.76 9.43
N GLY A 285 6.80 -8.02 8.95
CA GLY A 285 8.05 -7.70 9.64
C GLY A 285 7.83 -6.80 10.85
N ALA A 286 6.91 -5.83 10.78
CA ALA A 286 6.53 -5.01 11.93
C ALA A 286 5.87 -5.85 13.03
N LEU A 287 4.92 -6.73 12.68
CA LEU A 287 4.23 -7.61 13.63
C LEU A 287 5.19 -8.61 14.29
N ALA A 288 6.01 -9.31 13.49
CA ALA A 288 6.97 -10.28 14.03
C ALA A 288 8.13 -9.61 14.79
N GLY A 289 8.58 -8.44 14.32
CA GLY A 289 9.59 -7.62 14.99
C GLY A 289 9.13 -7.09 16.34
N ALA A 290 7.89 -6.62 16.46
CA ALA A 290 7.28 -6.28 17.74
C ALA A 290 7.11 -7.51 18.66
N THR A 291 6.82 -8.68 18.08
CA THR A 291 6.62 -9.95 18.81
C THR A 291 7.93 -10.50 19.38
N ARG A 292 9.04 -10.42 18.64
CA ARG A 292 10.33 -11.09 18.95
C ARG A 292 11.45 -10.14 19.38
N GLY A 293 11.35 -8.84 19.06
CA GLY A 293 12.40 -7.84 19.27
C GLY A 293 13.47 -7.82 18.17
N ALA A 294 14.28 -6.75 18.14
CA ALA A 294 15.28 -6.53 17.09
C ALA A 294 16.32 -7.65 16.97
N ALA A 295 16.64 -8.35 18.08
CA ALA A 295 17.57 -9.48 18.08
C ALA A 295 17.13 -10.70 17.23
N ALA A 296 15.85 -10.79 16.84
CA ALA A 296 15.35 -11.81 15.92
C ALA A 296 15.52 -11.45 14.44
N ILE A 297 15.88 -10.19 14.13
CA ILE A 297 16.19 -9.75 12.78
C ILE A 297 17.60 -10.25 12.42
N PRO A 298 17.79 -10.99 11.31
CA PRO A 298 19.12 -11.45 10.92
C PRO A 298 20.11 -10.28 10.82
N PRO A 299 21.32 -10.33 11.44
CA PRO A 299 22.21 -9.17 11.51
C PRO A 299 22.60 -8.59 10.15
N GLN A 300 22.77 -9.45 9.14
CA GLN A 300 23.04 -9.05 7.75
C GLN A 300 21.84 -8.43 7.02
N TRP A 301 20.62 -8.58 7.56
CA TRP A 301 19.44 -7.85 7.09
C TRP A 301 19.35 -6.48 7.76
N ALA A 302 19.45 -6.45 9.09
CA ALA A 302 19.48 -5.24 9.90
C ALA A 302 20.55 -4.24 9.42
N ALA A 303 21.80 -4.69 9.26
CA ALA A 303 22.94 -3.85 8.90
C ALA A 303 22.89 -3.29 7.45
N ALA A 304 21.97 -3.76 6.61
CA ALA A 304 21.78 -3.23 5.26
C ALA A 304 20.75 -2.09 5.19
N ILE A 305 19.94 -1.90 6.24
CA ILE A 305 19.00 -0.78 6.34
C ILE A 305 19.77 0.46 6.81
N GLY A 306 20.10 1.33 5.86
CA GLY A 306 20.60 2.68 6.12
C GLY A 306 19.46 3.71 6.23
N PRO A 307 19.79 5.00 6.44
CA PRO A 307 18.81 6.08 6.50
C PRO A 307 17.94 6.17 5.23
N ALA A 308 16.71 6.63 5.40
CA ALA A 308 15.74 6.82 4.34
C ALA A 308 16.30 7.73 3.23
N ARG A 309 16.00 7.38 1.96
CA ARG A 309 16.64 8.00 0.79
C ARG A 309 15.94 9.28 0.33
N GLY A 310 14.72 9.54 0.82
CA GLY A 310 13.87 10.65 0.41
C GLY A 310 13.40 10.54 -1.04
N ARG A 311 13.07 9.32 -1.48
CA ARG A 311 12.67 9.04 -2.88
C ARG A 311 11.21 9.40 -3.17
N CYS A 312 10.34 9.14 -2.22
CA CYS A 312 8.94 9.57 -2.25
C CYS A 312 8.76 10.84 -1.43
N LEU A 313 9.34 10.88 -0.23
CA LEU A 313 9.27 11.99 0.70
C LEU A 313 10.66 12.61 0.92
N PRO A 314 11.09 13.61 0.12
CA PRO A 314 12.39 14.28 0.29
C PRO A 314 12.61 14.91 1.68
N SER A 315 11.55 15.14 2.43
CA SER A 315 11.55 15.59 3.84
C SER A 315 12.00 14.52 4.84
N MET A 316 11.94 13.23 4.47
CA MET A 316 12.38 12.09 5.28
C MET A 316 13.81 11.65 4.98
N ALA A 317 14.49 12.31 4.04
CA ALA A 317 15.87 12.00 3.68
C ALA A 317 16.83 12.11 4.89
N GLY A 318 17.54 11.02 5.19
CA GLY A 318 18.55 10.98 6.26
C GLY A 318 18.02 10.64 7.65
N HIS A 319 16.73 10.37 7.84
CA HIS A 319 16.17 9.80 9.07
C HIS A 319 16.35 8.28 9.10
N HIS A 320 16.48 7.67 10.28
CA HIS A 320 16.49 6.21 10.44
C HIS A 320 15.29 5.70 11.24
N VAL A 321 14.79 4.51 10.89
CA VAL A 321 13.65 3.88 11.60
C VAL A 321 13.95 3.54 13.05
N LEU A 322 15.23 3.33 13.42
CA LEU A 322 15.62 3.16 14.81
C LEU A 322 15.53 4.47 15.60
N ASP A 323 15.87 5.62 15.00
CA ASP A 323 15.71 6.93 15.66
C ASP A 323 14.24 7.14 16.06
N ILE A 324 13.31 6.81 15.15
CA ILE A 324 11.87 6.88 15.39
C ILE A 324 11.43 5.90 16.49
N ALA A 325 12.05 4.72 16.62
CA ALA A 325 11.75 3.79 17.71
C ALA A 325 12.14 4.36 19.08
N GLU A 326 13.27 5.07 19.17
CA GLU A 326 13.70 5.77 20.40
C GLU A 326 12.76 6.94 20.76
N LEU A 327 12.26 7.69 19.76
CA LEU A 327 11.32 8.80 19.99
C LEU A 327 9.99 8.34 20.60
N LEU A 328 9.47 7.20 20.16
CA LEU A 328 8.16 6.71 20.55
C LEU A 328 8.19 5.90 21.85
N VAL A 329 9.36 5.37 22.23
CA VAL A 329 9.59 4.67 23.51
C VAL A 329 10.82 5.24 24.22
N PRO A 330 10.76 6.47 24.78
CA PRO A 330 11.83 7.03 25.58
C PRO A 330 12.04 6.26 26.88
N GLU A 331 13.26 6.33 27.42
CA GLU A 331 13.65 5.62 28.66
C GLU A 331 12.89 6.13 29.91
N GLU A 332 12.90 5.34 30.99
CA GLU A 332 12.05 5.58 32.16
C GLU A 332 12.34 6.93 32.84
N GLY A 333 11.35 7.82 32.76
CA GLY A 333 11.45 9.24 33.08
C GLY A 333 10.78 10.09 31.99
N GLY A 334 10.90 9.70 30.73
CA GLY A 334 10.27 10.36 29.58
C GLY A 334 8.83 9.93 29.27
N LYS A 335 8.09 9.34 30.22
CA LYS A 335 6.72 8.86 29.96
C LYS A 335 5.79 10.05 29.68
N TRP A 336 5.08 9.99 28.56
CA TRP A 336 4.07 10.96 28.12
C TRP A 336 2.89 11.04 29.10
N GLY A 337 3.06 11.83 30.16
CA GLY A 337 2.01 12.12 31.14
C GLY A 337 0.83 12.88 30.53
N SER A 338 -0.29 12.95 31.24
CA SER A 338 -1.54 13.58 30.78
C SER A 338 -1.51 15.12 30.81
N ALA A 339 -0.35 15.73 30.56
CA ALA A 339 -0.14 17.16 30.43
C ALA A 339 0.57 17.43 29.09
N VAL A 340 0.14 18.48 28.39
CA VAL A 340 0.65 18.85 27.06
C VAL A 340 2.17 18.98 27.09
N THR A 341 2.87 18.15 26.34
CA THR A 341 4.33 18.16 26.26
C THR A 341 4.76 19.37 25.43
N THR A 342 5.13 20.47 26.10
CA THR A 342 5.70 21.63 25.41
C THR A 342 7.03 21.24 24.75
N PRO A 343 7.40 21.82 23.58
CA PRO A 343 8.65 21.50 22.89
C PRO A 343 9.94 21.71 23.71
N GLU A 344 9.81 22.42 24.82
CA GLU A 344 10.87 22.75 25.78
C GLU A 344 11.31 21.56 26.65
N LEU A 345 10.46 20.54 26.82
CA LEU A 345 10.78 19.32 27.59
C LEU A 345 11.44 18.21 26.74
N LEU A 346 11.48 18.37 25.41
CA LEU A 346 12.08 17.40 24.51
C LEU A 346 13.62 17.60 24.43
N PRO A 347 14.43 16.51 24.39
CA PRO A 347 15.88 16.62 24.22
C PRO A 347 16.25 17.39 22.95
N GLU A 348 17.36 18.13 22.95
CA GLU A 348 17.68 19.07 21.85
C GLU A 348 17.79 18.39 20.47
N ALA A 349 18.31 17.16 20.40
CA ALA A 349 18.34 16.38 19.17
C ALA A 349 16.92 16.06 18.64
N VAL A 350 15.98 15.76 19.56
CA VAL A 350 14.57 15.50 19.25
C VAL A 350 13.86 16.79 18.85
N ARG A 351 14.12 17.90 19.56
CA ARG A 351 13.60 19.23 19.22
C ARG A 351 14.04 19.64 17.82
N HIS A 352 15.34 19.55 17.51
CA HIS A 352 15.88 19.84 16.19
C HIS A 352 15.23 18.95 15.10
N LEU A 353 15.10 17.64 15.35
CA LEU A 353 14.48 16.69 14.44
C LEU A 353 13.02 17.05 14.13
N LEU A 354 12.21 17.31 15.16
CA LEU A 354 10.78 17.60 15.03
C LEU A 354 10.51 19.02 14.51
N THR A 355 11.39 19.99 14.74
CA THR A 355 11.26 21.36 14.23
C THR A 355 11.71 21.47 12.77
N THR A 356 12.83 20.84 12.40
CA THR A 356 13.47 21.03 11.08
C THR A 356 13.21 19.90 10.08
N GLY A 357 12.78 18.73 10.55
CA GLY A 357 12.74 17.51 9.74
C GLY A 357 14.15 17.01 9.38
N ARG A 358 15.15 17.22 10.24
CA ARG A 358 16.55 16.77 10.03
C ARG A 358 17.22 16.32 11.32
N PRO A 359 18.03 15.24 11.32
CA PRO A 359 18.85 14.88 12.48
C PRO A 359 19.81 16.03 12.83
N ALA A 360 20.04 16.22 14.13
CA ALA A 360 20.97 17.22 14.62
C ALA A 360 22.41 16.86 14.22
N VAL A 361 23.08 17.73 13.46
CA VAL A 361 24.48 17.54 13.08
C VAL A 361 25.34 17.83 14.33
N PRO A 362 26.15 16.87 14.82
CA PRO A 362 27.05 17.14 15.94
C PRO A 362 28.05 18.23 15.53
N ALA A 363 28.27 19.21 16.41
CA ALA A 363 29.03 20.43 16.14
C ALA A 363 30.50 20.12 15.76
N THR A 364 30.72 19.90 14.47
CA THR A 364 32.02 19.53 13.90
C THR A 364 32.85 20.80 13.74
N THR A 365 34.12 20.72 14.15
CA THR A 365 35.03 21.86 14.17
C THR A 365 35.14 22.56 12.81
N ALA A 366 35.27 23.89 12.84
CA ALA A 366 35.12 24.73 11.67
C ALA A 366 36.10 24.35 10.54
N ARG A 367 35.55 24.08 9.34
CA ARG A 367 36.35 24.00 8.12
C ARG A 367 36.85 25.40 7.74
N PRO A 368 38.12 25.55 7.31
CA PRO A 368 38.66 26.84 6.89
C PRO A 368 37.94 27.36 5.63
N ALA A 369 37.87 28.68 5.50
CA ALA A 369 37.20 29.34 4.38
C ALA A 369 37.93 29.08 3.05
N VAL A 370 37.16 28.86 1.99
CA VAL A 370 37.65 28.80 0.60
C VAL A 370 37.56 30.21 0.00
N PRO A 371 38.61 30.74 -0.65
CA PRO A 371 38.61 32.11 -1.16
C PRO A 371 37.58 32.32 -2.29
N THR A 372 36.92 33.47 -2.28
CA THR A 372 35.83 33.80 -3.20
C THR A 372 36.35 34.27 -4.56
N THR A 373 36.30 33.42 -5.59
CA THR A 373 36.51 33.86 -6.98
C THR A 373 35.29 34.65 -7.46
N THR A 374 35.49 35.89 -7.89
CA THR A 374 34.43 36.78 -8.38
C THR A 374 33.84 36.28 -9.71
N ALA A 375 32.61 35.80 -9.68
CA ALA A 375 31.85 35.48 -10.89
C ALA A 375 31.33 36.76 -11.58
N ARG A 376 31.42 36.81 -12.92
CA ARG A 376 30.89 37.92 -13.73
C ARG A 376 29.35 37.91 -13.70
N PRO A 377 28.67 39.07 -13.60
CA PRO A 377 27.20 39.12 -13.62
C PRO A 377 26.61 38.56 -14.94
N PRO A 378 25.42 37.95 -14.90
CA PRO A 378 24.71 37.49 -16.09
C PRO A 378 24.19 38.67 -16.92
N ALA A 379 24.01 38.44 -18.22
CA ALA A 379 23.35 39.39 -19.12
C ALA A 379 21.83 39.46 -18.83
N PRO A 380 21.16 40.60 -19.09
CA PRO A 380 19.72 40.72 -18.88
C PRO A 380 18.93 39.77 -19.79
N ALA A 381 17.85 39.20 -19.26
CA ALA A 381 16.96 38.32 -20.01
C ALA A 381 16.13 39.10 -21.05
N ALA A 382 15.87 38.47 -22.19
CA ALA A 382 14.90 38.99 -23.16
C ALA A 382 13.46 38.86 -22.62
N PRO A 383 12.54 39.79 -22.95
CA PRO A 383 11.16 39.73 -22.48
C PRO A 383 10.41 38.53 -23.07
N LEU A 384 9.61 37.87 -22.23
CA LEU A 384 8.69 36.81 -22.65
C LEU A 384 7.55 37.39 -23.50
N PRO A 385 7.05 36.68 -24.54
CA PRO A 385 5.84 37.06 -25.24
C PRO A 385 4.63 36.94 -24.30
N ALA A 386 3.66 37.86 -24.45
CA ALA A 386 2.44 37.85 -23.65
C ALA A 386 1.58 36.60 -23.93
N ALA A 387 0.92 36.09 -22.90
CA ALA A 387 0.03 34.94 -23.03
C ALA A 387 -1.17 35.26 -23.92
N ALA A 388 -1.54 34.32 -24.80
CA ALA A 388 -2.77 34.41 -25.58
C ALA A 388 -4.00 34.23 -24.68
N PRO A 389 -5.11 34.96 -24.91
CA PRO A 389 -6.33 34.79 -24.14
C PRO A 389 -6.95 33.41 -24.40
N LEU A 390 -7.52 32.82 -23.33
CA LEU A 390 -8.33 31.61 -23.44
C LEU A 390 -9.61 31.89 -24.25
N PRO A 391 -10.09 30.95 -25.08
CA PRO A 391 -11.41 31.07 -25.70
C PRO A 391 -12.50 31.05 -24.62
N ALA A 392 -13.57 31.83 -24.84
CA ALA A 392 -14.73 31.81 -23.97
C ALA A 392 -15.43 30.43 -24.03
N ALA A 393 -16.01 29.99 -22.91
CA ALA A 393 -16.81 28.78 -22.87
C ALA A 393 -18.13 28.98 -23.62
N GLU A 394 -18.46 28.08 -24.54
CA GLU A 394 -19.79 27.99 -25.14
C GLU A 394 -20.79 27.40 -24.12
N PRO A 395 -22.08 27.79 -24.17
CA PRO A 395 -23.10 27.24 -23.28
C PRO A 395 -23.31 25.74 -23.57
N ALA A 396 -23.39 24.93 -22.52
CA ALA A 396 -23.59 23.49 -22.66
C ALA A 396 -24.97 23.16 -23.25
N GLU A 397 -25.00 22.30 -24.27
CA GLU A 397 -26.24 21.70 -24.76
C GLU A 397 -26.86 20.77 -23.69
N PRO A 398 -28.19 20.67 -23.60
CA PRO A 398 -28.85 19.73 -22.69
C PRO A 398 -28.58 18.28 -23.11
N PRO A 399 -28.43 17.33 -22.16
CA PRO A 399 -28.10 15.95 -22.47
C PRO A 399 -29.22 15.25 -23.26
N LEU A 400 -28.85 14.56 -24.33
CA LEU A 400 -29.75 13.69 -25.08
C LEU A 400 -30.22 12.51 -24.20
N PRO A 401 -31.49 12.07 -24.33
CA PRO A 401 -32.02 10.96 -23.55
C PRO A 401 -31.30 9.64 -23.88
N LEU A 402 -31.05 8.83 -22.84
CA LEU A 402 -30.41 7.51 -22.98
C LEU A 402 -31.28 6.56 -23.81
N PRO A 403 -30.70 5.78 -24.75
CA PRO A 403 -31.45 4.75 -25.48
C PRO A 403 -31.84 3.60 -24.54
N LEU A 404 -33.10 3.18 -24.61
CA LEU A 404 -33.62 2.02 -23.89
C LEU A 404 -32.96 0.71 -24.39
N PRO A 405 -32.76 -0.30 -23.53
CA PRO A 405 -32.15 -1.56 -23.93
C PRO A 405 -33.05 -2.32 -24.92
N LEU A 406 -32.50 -2.66 -26.10
CA LEU A 406 -33.23 -3.41 -27.11
C LEU A 406 -33.30 -4.90 -26.73
N VAL A 407 -34.51 -5.41 -26.47
CA VAL A 407 -34.73 -6.85 -26.29
C VAL A 407 -34.61 -7.54 -27.65
N GLN A 408 -33.63 -8.43 -27.82
CA GLN A 408 -33.59 -9.35 -28.95
C GLN A 408 -34.26 -10.68 -28.58
N ALA A 409 -35.25 -11.09 -29.37
CA ALA A 409 -35.97 -12.34 -29.20
C ALA A 409 -35.19 -13.54 -29.77
N THR A 410 -35.53 -14.74 -29.29
CA THR A 410 -34.88 -16.01 -29.62
C THR A 410 -35.15 -16.52 -31.04
N GLY A 411 -34.14 -17.13 -31.67
CA GLY A 411 -34.30 -17.96 -32.88
C GLY A 411 -33.49 -19.26 -32.76
N ASN A 412 -34.13 -20.41 -33.05
CA ASN A 412 -33.53 -21.75 -32.90
C ASN A 412 -32.60 -22.12 -34.07
N PRO A 413 -31.46 -22.81 -33.81
CA PRO A 413 -30.83 -23.70 -34.77
C PRO A 413 -31.49 -25.09 -34.77
N ALA A 414 -31.48 -25.76 -35.92
CA ALA A 414 -32.01 -27.13 -36.12
C ALA A 414 -30.92 -28.22 -35.92
N PRO A 415 -31.27 -29.51 -35.73
CA PRO A 415 -30.34 -30.53 -35.25
C PRO A 415 -29.48 -31.20 -36.37
N PRO A 416 -28.35 -31.84 -36.00
CA PRO A 416 -27.54 -32.65 -36.92
C PRO A 416 -28.02 -34.11 -37.04
N THR A 417 -27.68 -34.75 -38.17
CA THR A 417 -27.95 -36.17 -38.50
C THR A 417 -26.61 -36.90 -38.82
N PRO A 418 -26.54 -38.25 -38.73
CA PRO A 418 -25.28 -38.96 -38.45
C PRO A 418 -24.42 -39.40 -39.67
N ALA A 419 -23.30 -40.04 -39.38
CA ALA A 419 -22.14 -40.27 -40.26
C ALA A 419 -22.11 -41.61 -41.04
N ALA A 420 -21.10 -41.78 -41.90
CA ALA A 420 -20.71 -43.03 -42.56
C ALA A 420 -19.17 -43.13 -42.75
N THR A 421 -18.63 -44.36 -42.87
CA THR A 421 -17.20 -44.71 -43.01
C THR A 421 -16.90 -45.51 -44.30
N PRO A 422 -15.62 -45.59 -44.74
CA PRO A 422 -14.88 -46.88 -44.83
C PRO A 422 -13.46 -46.79 -44.18
N ALA A 423 -12.86 -47.84 -43.59
CA ALA A 423 -12.11 -49.00 -44.18
C ALA A 423 -10.75 -48.61 -44.84
N GLU A 424 -9.61 -49.33 -44.74
CA GLU A 424 -9.31 -50.73 -44.33
C GLU A 424 -8.14 -50.87 -43.28
N SER A 425 -7.22 -51.87 -43.40
CA SER A 425 -6.40 -52.50 -42.33
C SER A 425 -5.20 -53.30 -42.92
N PRO A 426 -4.37 -54.12 -42.19
CA PRO A 426 -3.75 -54.11 -40.83
C PRO A 426 -2.19 -54.31 -40.98
N PRO A 427 -1.40 -55.15 -40.22
CA PRO A 427 -1.44 -55.66 -38.82
C PRO A 427 -0.11 -55.48 -38.02
N HIS A 428 -0.08 -55.88 -36.73
CA HIS A 428 0.90 -56.82 -36.14
C HIS A 428 0.63 -57.14 -34.63
N HIS A 429 0.28 -58.40 -34.30
CA HIS A 429 0.65 -59.28 -33.15
C HIS A 429 0.96 -58.71 -31.72
N ALA A 430 0.59 -59.34 -30.58
CA ALA A 430 -0.24 -60.55 -30.28
C ALA A 430 -0.77 -60.58 -28.77
N PRO A 431 -0.89 -61.68 -27.98
CA PRO A 431 -2.02 -61.91 -27.03
C PRO A 431 -1.66 -61.66 -25.52
N ALA A 432 -2.53 -61.62 -24.50
CA ALA A 432 -3.95 -62.00 -24.23
C ALA A 432 -4.22 -63.35 -23.53
N GLU A 433 -4.80 -63.30 -22.30
CA GLU A 433 -5.51 -64.35 -21.51
C GLU A 433 -6.03 -63.68 -20.20
N ALA A 434 -7.12 -64.06 -19.48
CA ALA A 434 -8.21 -65.05 -19.70
C ALA A 434 -9.53 -64.60 -18.99
N ALA A 435 -10.60 -65.42 -19.06
CA ALA A 435 -12.02 -65.12 -18.76
C ALA A 435 -12.46 -65.31 -17.26
N ASP A 436 -13.74 -65.21 -16.84
CA ASP A 436 -15.04 -64.83 -17.46
C ASP A 436 -15.76 -63.79 -16.52
N GLN A 437 -17.00 -63.81 -15.96
CA GLN A 437 -18.22 -64.63 -16.03
C GLN A 437 -19.50 -63.74 -15.91
N ARG A 438 -20.73 -64.31 -15.81
CA ARG A 438 -21.98 -63.73 -16.36
C ARG A 438 -23.27 -64.09 -15.56
N GLN A 439 -24.48 -63.53 -15.76
CA GLN A 439 -24.89 -62.55 -16.79
C GLN A 439 -25.98 -61.51 -16.40
N PRO A 440 -27.24 -61.84 -15.96
CA PRO A 440 -28.37 -60.97 -16.35
C PRO A 440 -29.35 -60.50 -15.23
N LEU A 441 -30.32 -59.65 -15.65
CA LEU A 441 -31.57 -59.19 -14.99
C LEU A 441 -31.45 -58.00 -14.01
N THR A 442 -32.36 -57.00 -13.94
CA THR A 442 -33.29 -56.39 -14.94
C THR A 442 -33.73 -54.99 -14.46
N THR A 443 -33.99 -54.06 -15.39
CA THR A 443 -34.89 -52.87 -15.31
C THR A 443 -35.16 -52.17 -13.95
N THR A 444 -34.75 -50.90 -13.80
CA THR A 444 -35.65 -49.71 -13.79
C THR A 444 -34.88 -48.41 -13.51
N HIS A 445 -35.37 -47.27 -14.05
CA HIS A 445 -34.91 -45.91 -13.70
C HIS A 445 -35.89 -45.23 -12.74
N PRO A 446 -35.38 -44.42 -11.80
CA PRO A 446 -36.06 -43.21 -11.32
C PRO A 446 -35.48 -41.94 -11.96
N LEU A 447 -36.28 -40.87 -12.00
CA LEU A 447 -35.88 -39.54 -12.52
C LEU A 447 -35.05 -38.74 -11.50
N ALA A 448 -34.32 -37.74 -12.00
CA ALA A 448 -33.72 -36.70 -11.16
C ALA A 448 -34.81 -35.77 -10.55
N PRO A 449 -34.59 -35.23 -9.33
CA PRO A 449 -35.51 -34.28 -8.70
C PRO A 449 -35.45 -32.88 -9.36
N PRO A 450 -36.55 -32.10 -9.29
CA PRO A 450 -36.63 -30.77 -9.92
C PRO A 450 -35.90 -29.67 -9.14
N VAL A 451 -35.48 -28.63 -9.87
CA VAL A 451 -34.89 -27.41 -9.30
C VAL A 451 -36.01 -26.45 -8.82
N PRO A 452 -35.97 -25.92 -7.59
CA PRO A 452 -36.95 -24.95 -7.11
C PRO A 452 -36.74 -23.56 -7.75
N ALA A 453 -37.85 -22.87 -8.02
CA ALA A 453 -37.83 -21.55 -8.67
C ALA A 453 -37.52 -20.40 -7.69
N VAL A 454 -36.97 -19.31 -8.22
CA VAL A 454 -36.67 -18.08 -7.47
C VAL A 454 -37.93 -17.25 -7.27
N ALA A 455 -38.25 -16.92 -6.02
CA ALA A 455 -39.34 -15.99 -5.68
C ALA A 455 -38.84 -14.53 -5.64
N GLN A 456 -39.69 -13.59 -6.07
CA GLN A 456 -39.42 -12.16 -5.97
C GLN A 456 -39.73 -11.61 -4.56
N PRO A 457 -39.01 -10.58 -4.07
CA PRO A 457 -39.35 -9.91 -2.82
C PRO A 457 -40.58 -8.98 -2.99
N PRO A 458 -41.45 -8.86 -1.98
CA PRO A 458 -42.56 -7.90 -1.99
C PRO A 458 -42.09 -6.45 -1.77
N ALA A 459 -42.87 -5.49 -2.26
CA ALA A 459 -42.64 -4.07 -2.05
C ALA A 459 -42.93 -3.64 -0.58
N PRO A 460 -42.27 -2.59 -0.05
CA PRO A 460 -42.45 -2.16 1.32
C PRO A 460 -43.82 -1.48 1.55
N LEU A 461 -44.55 -1.93 2.57
CA LEU A 461 -45.73 -1.24 3.09
C LEU A 461 -45.31 -0.07 3.99
N VAL A 462 -45.85 1.11 3.71
CA VAL A 462 -45.75 2.27 4.61
C VAL A 462 -46.61 1.99 5.84
N SER A 463 -46.04 2.13 7.04
CA SER A 463 -46.78 2.08 8.30
C SER A 463 -46.32 3.21 9.21
N ALA A 464 -47.26 3.97 9.76
CA ALA A 464 -46.98 5.10 10.63
C ALA A 464 -46.67 4.63 12.06
N GLN A 465 -45.58 5.12 12.65
CA GLN A 465 -45.31 4.89 14.06
C GLN A 465 -46.07 5.90 14.91
N ALA A 466 -46.77 5.41 15.94
CA ALA A 466 -47.44 6.23 16.94
C ALA A 466 -46.43 6.91 17.87
N ALA A 467 -46.85 8.01 18.49
CA ALA A 467 -46.02 8.73 19.46
C ALA A 467 -46.12 8.13 20.86
N GLU A 468 -44.98 7.98 21.53
CA GLU A 468 -44.90 7.87 23.00
C GLU A 468 -43.94 8.93 23.56
N ALA A 469 -44.17 9.36 24.80
CA ALA A 469 -43.70 10.64 25.31
C ALA A 469 -42.31 10.57 25.98
N ARG A 470 -41.54 11.66 25.83
CA ARG A 470 -40.39 11.95 26.69
C ARG A 470 -40.83 12.77 27.91
N PRO A 471 -40.39 12.45 29.14
CA PRO A 471 -40.60 13.31 30.30
C PRO A 471 -39.74 14.59 30.19
N ALA A 472 -40.26 15.70 30.69
CA ALA A 472 -39.59 17.01 30.65
C ALA A 472 -39.18 17.48 32.05
N LEU A 473 -37.99 18.06 32.17
CA LEU A 473 -37.50 18.82 33.33
C LEU A 473 -36.72 20.07 32.83
N PRO A 474 -36.55 21.11 33.68
CA PRO A 474 -36.89 22.47 33.25
C PRO A 474 -35.73 23.28 32.64
N ALA A 475 -36.11 24.34 31.93
CA ALA A 475 -35.21 25.34 31.39
C ALA A 475 -34.69 26.30 32.47
N THR A 476 -33.43 26.70 32.34
CA THR A 476 -32.83 27.88 32.98
C THR A 476 -32.62 28.99 31.94
N SER A 477 -32.58 30.24 32.39
CA SER A 477 -32.81 31.42 31.55
C SER A 477 -31.59 32.33 31.34
N SER A 478 -31.67 33.14 30.27
CA SER A 478 -30.86 34.35 29.99
C SER A 478 -29.44 34.14 29.42
N PRO A 479 -28.90 35.13 28.68
CA PRO A 479 -29.56 35.90 27.62
C PRO A 479 -28.72 36.00 26.32
N ALA A 480 -29.33 36.43 25.22
CA ALA A 480 -28.62 36.64 23.95
C ALA A 480 -27.89 38.01 23.89
N PRO A 481 -26.70 38.10 23.26
CA PRO A 481 -26.06 39.37 22.92
C PRO A 481 -26.70 40.02 21.68
N ALA A 482 -26.70 41.34 21.63
CA ALA A 482 -27.24 42.12 20.50
C ALA A 482 -26.24 42.20 19.32
N PRO A 483 -26.72 42.34 18.06
CA PRO A 483 -25.86 42.52 16.90
C PRO A 483 -25.20 43.92 16.89
N ALA A 484 -23.92 43.98 16.53
CA ALA A 484 -23.21 45.23 16.27
C ALA A 484 -23.46 45.72 14.83
N THR A 485 -23.53 47.04 14.64
CA THR A 485 -23.86 47.70 13.38
C THR A 485 -22.64 48.02 12.52
N GLU A 486 -22.67 47.67 11.24
CA GLU A 486 -21.77 48.23 10.22
C GLU A 486 -22.30 49.60 9.72
N PRO A 487 -21.43 50.61 9.52
CA PRO A 487 -21.75 51.82 8.75
C PRO A 487 -21.51 51.60 7.24
N ALA A 488 -22.30 52.28 6.39
CA ALA A 488 -22.30 52.10 4.93
C ALA A 488 -21.91 53.38 4.15
N GLU A 489 -21.93 53.24 2.81
CA GLU A 489 -21.80 54.29 1.76
C GLU A 489 -20.39 54.84 1.45
N PRO A 490 -20.16 55.45 0.26
CA PRO A 490 -21.03 55.58 -0.92
C PRO A 490 -20.44 55.03 -2.25
N PRO A 491 -21.28 54.81 -3.29
CA PRO A 491 -20.84 54.45 -4.66
C PRO A 491 -20.54 55.67 -5.55
N THR A 492 -19.75 55.47 -6.60
CA THR A 492 -19.54 56.42 -7.73
C THR A 492 -19.27 55.63 -9.04
N PRO A 493 -19.43 56.21 -10.24
CA PRO A 493 -20.35 55.59 -11.21
C PRO A 493 -19.73 55.09 -12.53
N LEU A 494 -20.54 54.32 -13.27
CA LEU A 494 -20.28 53.93 -14.66
C LEU A 494 -20.10 55.16 -15.57
N LEU A 495 -19.13 55.07 -16.50
CA LEU A 495 -19.09 55.92 -17.68
C LEU A 495 -19.06 55.03 -18.94
N ALA A 496 -19.97 55.29 -19.88
CA ALA A 496 -20.00 54.61 -21.17
C ALA A 496 -19.20 55.41 -22.23
N ALA A 497 -18.54 54.70 -23.14
CA ALA A 497 -17.89 55.28 -24.32
C ALA A 497 -18.16 54.42 -25.56
N ALA A 498 -18.24 55.06 -26.74
CA ALA A 498 -18.84 54.47 -27.93
C ALA A 498 -17.86 53.70 -28.83
N ARG A 499 -18.41 52.82 -29.69
CA ARG A 499 -17.72 52.22 -30.84
C ARG A 499 -17.57 53.23 -31.98
N PRO A 500 -16.42 53.26 -32.67
CA PRO A 500 -16.33 53.61 -34.10
C PRO A 500 -16.40 52.36 -34.99
N THR A 501 -16.63 52.53 -36.30
CA THR A 501 -17.00 51.45 -37.23
C THR A 501 -16.03 51.22 -38.39
N GLY A 502 -15.61 49.97 -38.58
CA GLY A 502 -15.49 49.31 -39.89
C GLY A 502 -14.22 49.52 -40.74
N GLN A 503 -13.63 48.40 -41.20
CA GLN A 503 -13.42 48.08 -42.62
C GLN A 503 -13.08 46.57 -42.80
N PRO A 504 -13.18 45.98 -44.01
CA PRO A 504 -13.24 44.52 -44.19
C PRO A 504 -11.87 43.82 -44.36
N ALA A 505 -11.84 42.52 -44.07
CA ALA A 505 -10.66 41.66 -44.22
C ALA A 505 -10.58 40.97 -45.62
N PRO A 506 -9.37 40.70 -46.16
CA PRO A 506 -9.17 40.02 -47.43
C PRO A 506 -9.40 38.48 -47.34
N PRO A 507 -9.65 37.80 -48.48
CA PRO A 507 -10.05 36.39 -48.50
C PRO A 507 -8.90 35.39 -48.32
N ALA A 508 -9.20 34.25 -47.69
CA ALA A 508 -8.26 33.14 -47.49
C ALA A 508 -8.04 32.28 -48.76
N PRO A 509 -6.83 31.74 -49.00
CA PRO A 509 -6.54 30.87 -50.14
C PRO A 509 -7.16 29.46 -50.01
N ARG A 510 -7.47 28.84 -51.16
CA ARG A 510 -8.21 27.56 -51.26
C ARG A 510 -7.34 26.32 -51.00
N ARG A 511 -7.94 25.28 -50.40
CA ARG A 511 -7.41 23.90 -50.40
C ARG A 511 -7.77 23.15 -51.72
N PRO A 512 -6.88 22.32 -52.29
CA PRO A 512 -7.20 21.34 -53.34
C PRO A 512 -7.46 19.91 -52.80
N SER A 513 -7.98 19.03 -53.67
CA SER A 513 -8.16 17.57 -53.47
C SER A 513 -8.18 16.89 -54.87
N ARG A 514 -8.13 15.56 -55.09
CA ARG A 514 -8.30 14.34 -54.25
C ARG A 514 -7.01 13.47 -54.32
N SER A 515 -6.78 12.37 -53.58
CA SER A 515 -7.42 11.02 -53.54
C SER A 515 -7.66 10.35 -54.91
N PRO A 516 -7.56 9.00 -55.06
CA PRO A 516 -6.76 8.00 -54.30
C PRO A 516 -6.01 6.97 -55.21
N HIS A 517 -5.14 6.10 -54.65
CA HIS A 517 -5.12 4.62 -54.86
C HIS A 517 -3.81 3.89 -54.45
N ALA A 518 -3.98 2.75 -53.77
CA ALA A 518 -3.22 1.48 -53.79
C ALA A 518 -1.70 1.37 -53.39
N PRO A 519 -1.27 0.23 -52.78
CA PRO A 519 0.12 -0.15 -52.47
C PRO A 519 0.63 -1.26 -53.44
N PRO A 520 1.63 -2.15 -53.16
CA PRO A 520 2.68 -2.19 -52.13
C PRO A 520 4.10 -2.49 -52.69
N ARG A 521 5.14 -2.64 -51.83
CA ARG A 521 6.08 -3.81 -51.82
C ARG A 521 7.18 -3.74 -50.74
N ARG A 522 7.82 -4.88 -50.47
CA ARG A 522 9.04 -5.06 -49.66
C ARG A 522 10.28 -5.05 -50.58
N HIS A 523 11.46 -4.61 -50.10
CA HIS A 523 12.70 -5.42 -49.97
C HIS A 523 13.95 -4.57 -49.62
N CYS A 524 14.87 -5.17 -48.85
CA CYS A 524 16.29 -4.82 -48.71
C CYS A 524 17.09 -5.12 -50.02
N PRO A 525 18.37 -4.70 -50.24
CA PRO A 525 19.43 -4.69 -49.21
C PRO A 525 20.68 -3.75 -49.34
N SER A 526 21.48 -3.76 -48.26
CA SER A 526 22.96 -3.70 -48.15
C SER A 526 23.86 -2.88 -49.10
N HIS A 527 24.72 -2.05 -48.50
CA HIS A 527 26.21 -1.98 -48.67
C HIS A 527 26.76 -1.14 -47.49
N ARG A 528 27.82 -1.43 -46.71
CA ARG A 528 28.94 -2.41 -46.66
C ARG A 528 30.29 -2.01 -47.30
N ALA A 529 31.15 -1.40 -46.48
CA ALA A 529 32.62 -1.56 -46.39
C ALA A 529 33.01 -1.33 -44.90
N THR A 530 33.84 -2.08 -44.15
CA THR A 530 35.15 -2.78 -44.36
C THR A 530 36.32 -1.81 -44.52
N THR A 531 37.51 -1.97 -43.92
CA THR A 531 38.28 -3.17 -43.45
C THR A 531 39.05 -2.88 -42.12
N THR A 532 39.80 -3.74 -41.39
CA THR A 532 39.86 -5.22 -41.12
C THR A 532 40.80 -5.49 -39.91
N ALA A 533 40.60 -6.62 -39.19
CA ALA A 533 41.57 -7.32 -38.31
C ALA A 533 41.97 -6.63 -36.96
N HIS A 534 42.40 -7.34 -35.91
CA HIS A 534 42.71 -8.78 -35.75
C HIS A 534 41.69 -9.58 -34.91
N HIS A 535 41.93 -10.88 -34.73
CA HIS A 535 40.94 -11.88 -34.28
C HIS A 535 41.57 -12.93 -33.31
N PRO A 536 41.01 -14.13 -32.99
CA PRO A 536 40.75 -14.58 -31.62
C PRO A 536 41.71 -15.74 -31.17
N ARG A 537 41.47 -16.65 -30.20
CA ARG A 537 40.25 -17.33 -29.69
C ARG A 537 40.54 -18.17 -28.41
N ALA A 538 39.50 -18.50 -27.64
CA ALA A 538 39.55 -19.52 -26.57
C ALA A 538 39.38 -20.96 -27.12
N PRO A 539 39.61 -22.03 -26.32
CA PRO A 539 38.47 -22.74 -25.71
C PRO A 539 38.75 -23.44 -24.34
N GLY A 540 37.71 -24.05 -23.74
CA GLY A 540 37.84 -25.19 -22.80
C GLY A 540 37.73 -26.55 -23.55
N PRO A 541 37.26 -27.66 -22.94
CA PRO A 541 36.76 -27.89 -21.57
C PRO A 541 37.30 -29.20 -20.92
N THR A 542 36.57 -29.76 -19.93
CA THR A 542 36.53 -31.20 -19.52
C THR A 542 37.77 -31.92 -18.94
N GLY A 543 37.56 -32.66 -17.83
CA GLY A 543 38.34 -33.87 -17.47
C GLY A 543 37.59 -35.15 -17.92
N PRO A 544 37.80 -36.35 -17.32
CA PRO A 544 38.71 -36.72 -16.21
C PRO A 544 39.58 -37.98 -16.47
N ARG A 545 40.51 -38.35 -15.54
CA ARG A 545 40.76 -39.72 -15.00
C ARG A 545 42.16 -39.92 -14.35
N HIS A 546 42.13 -40.49 -13.14
CA HIS A 546 42.99 -41.53 -12.54
C HIS A 546 44.54 -41.47 -12.44
N ASP A 547 45.01 -41.98 -11.29
CA ASP A 547 46.31 -42.60 -10.95
C ASP A 547 47.58 -41.70 -10.99
N ARG A 548 48.47 -41.68 -9.98
CA ARG A 548 48.90 -42.75 -9.04
C ARG A 548 49.31 -42.25 -7.64
N ARG A 549 49.22 -43.18 -6.67
CA ARG A 549 50.07 -43.44 -5.48
C ARG A 549 51.13 -42.39 -5.06
N ALA A 550 51.11 -41.97 -3.79
CA ALA A 550 52.06 -42.38 -2.73
C ALA A 550 52.04 -41.36 -1.56
N GLY A 551 52.12 -41.86 -0.31
CA GLY A 551 51.99 -41.05 0.92
C GLY A 551 51.01 -41.71 1.86
#